data_AF-A0A7W5V400-F1
#
_entry.id   AF-A0A7W5V400-F1
#
_cell.length_a   1.000
_cell.length_b   1.000
_cell.length_c   1.000
_cell.angle_alpha   90.00
_cell.angle_beta   90.00
_cell.angle_gamma   90.00
#
_symmetry.space_group_name_H-M   'P 1'
#
loop_
_entity.id
_entity.type
_entity.pdbx_description
1 polymer ?
#
loop_
_entity_poly.entity_id
_entity_poly.type
_entity_poly.pdbx_seq_one_letter_code
_entity_poly.pdbx_strand_id
1 'polypeptide(L)'
;MFTRIAITLQTVALLLQAVTAGLLLSSPGGRAMHSASAIAVAVTVLLHLVAALVARRLSAILPAVGMLVMTLAQIALGVAHLKTLHVPLGVLMFGVSLLQLVPAWSDRRAAAVPA
;
A
#
# COMPACT_ATOMS: atom_id res chain seq x y z
N MET A 1 -11.78 -3.03 -12.78
CA MET A 1 -11.86 -4.18 -11.85
C MET A 1 -10.49 -4.49 -11.25
N PHE A 2 -9.52 -4.85 -12.09
CA PHE A 2 -8.18 -5.28 -11.66
C PHE A 2 -7.45 -4.25 -10.77
N THR A 3 -7.43 -2.97 -11.15
CA THR A 3 -6.83 -1.89 -10.33
C THR A 3 -7.49 -1.75 -8.95
N ARG A 4 -8.80 -1.99 -8.86
CA ARG A 4 -9.55 -1.89 -7.59
C ARG A 4 -9.13 -3.01 -6.64
N ILE A 5 -9.05 -4.24 -7.15
CA ILE A 5 -8.58 -5.40 -6.40
C ILE A 5 -7.14 -5.17 -5.93
N ALA A 6 -6.28 -4.69 -6.82
CA ALA A 6 -4.89 -4.40 -6.47
C ALA A 6 -4.77 -3.34 -5.35
N ILE A 7 -5.52 -2.23 -5.43
CA ILE A 7 -5.55 -1.19 -4.39
C ILE A 7 -6.12 -1.75 -3.08
N THR A 8 -7.16 -2.59 -3.12
CA THR A 8 -7.69 -3.27 -1.92
C THR A 8 -6.61 -4.14 -1.26
N LEU A 9 -5.96 -5.02 -2.03
CA LEU A 9 -4.89 -5.90 -1.52
C LEU A 9 -3.72 -5.09 -0.95
N GLN A 10 -3.30 -4.03 -1.64
CA GLN A 10 -2.26 -3.11 -1.17
C GLN A 10 -2.65 -2.45 0.16
N THR A 11 -3.89 -1.98 0.28
CA THR A 11 -4.38 -1.33 1.50
C THR A 11 -4.42 -2.31 2.68
N VAL A 12 -4.86 -3.54 2.44
CA VAL A 12 -4.83 -4.62 3.45
C VAL A 12 -3.39 -4.96 3.84
N ALA A 13 -2.48 -5.09 2.88
CA ALA A 13 -1.07 -5.36 3.15
C ALA A 13 -0.42 -4.26 3.99
N LEU A 14 -0.72 -2.98 3.70
CA LEU A 14 -0.23 -1.83 4.48
C LEU A 14 -0.82 -1.79 5.89
N LEU A 15 -2.11 -2.12 6.06
CA LEU A 15 -2.72 -2.25 7.38
C LEU A 15 -2.02 -3.35 8.20
N LEU A 16 -1.83 -4.53 7.59
CA LEU A 16 -1.11 -5.63 8.24
C LEU A 16 0.33 -5.22 8.58
N GLN A 17 1.02 -4.49 7.70
CA GLN A 17 2.37 -3.97 7.95
C GLN A 17 2.41 -3.04 9.16
N ALA A 18 1.39 -2.18 9.33
CA ALA A 18 1.29 -1.29 10.48
C ALA A 18 1.07 -2.06 11.78
N VAL A 19 0.20 -3.09 11.76
CA VAL A 19 -0.02 -3.99 12.91
C VAL A 19 1.26 -4.73 13.27
N THR A 20 1.95 -5.34 12.29
CA THR A 20 3.20 -6.07 12.55
C THR A 20 4.35 -5.15 12.93
N ALA A 21 4.37 -3.88 12.49
CA ALA A 21 5.30 -2.87 12.99
C ALA A 21 5.08 -2.59 14.48
N GLY A 22 3.81 -2.45 14.90
CA GLY A 22 3.46 -2.36 16.32
C GLY A 22 3.95 -3.57 17.12
N LEU A 23 3.74 -4.79 16.60
CA LEU A 23 4.24 -6.03 17.21
C LEU A 23 5.76 -6.11 17.26
N LEU A 24 6.47 -5.63 16.24
CA LEU A 24 7.93 -5.54 16.21
C LEU A 24 8.47 -4.63 17.33
N LEU A 25 7.73 -3.58 17.68
CA LEU A 25 8.12 -2.65 18.74
C LEU A 25 7.72 -3.14 20.14
N SER A 26 6.75 -4.04 20.26
CA SER A 26 6.19 -4.47 21.55
C SER A 26 6.44 -5.95 21.91
N SER A 27 6.90 -6.78 20.98
CA SER A 27 7.08 -8.22 21.21
C SER A 27 8.37 -8.80 20.57
N PRO A 28 9.01 -9.81 21.19
CA PRO A 28 10.23 -10.43 20.66
C PRO A 28 10.07 -11.11 19.28
N GLY A 29 8.86 -11.59 18.95
CA GLY A 29 8.58 -12.31 17.71
C GLY A 29 8.16 -11.43 16.52
N GLY A 30 7.96 -10.12 16.74
CA GLY A 30 7.37 -9.24 15.72
C GLY A 30 8.22 -9.04 14.46
N ARG A 31 9.53 -9.30 14.52
CA ARG A 31 10.45 -9.10 13.37
C ARG A 31 10.15 -10.02 12.19
N ALA A 32 9.95 -11.32 12.44
CA ALA A 32 9.66 -12.25 11.36
C ALA A 32 8.34 -11.90 10.65
N MET A 33 7.30 -11.60 11.43
CA MET A 33 6.01 -11.17 10.89
C MET A 33 6.11 -9.87 10.10
N HIS A 34 6.84 -8.88 10.62
CA HIS A 34 7.02 -7.59 9.95
C HIS A 34 7.80 -7.70 8.63
N SER A 35 8.83 -8.56 8.59
CA SER A 35 9.57 -8.85 7.36
C SER A 35 8.68 -9.57 6.33
N ALA A 36 7.87 -10.53 6.76
CA ALA A 36 6.96 -11.25 5.87
C ALA A 36 5.89 -10.32 5.29
N SER A 37 5.29 -9.46 6.11
CA SER A 37 4.32 -8.48 5.62
C SER A 37 4.96 -7.40 4.73
N ALA A 38 6.25 -7.10 4.90
CA ALA A 38 6.97 -6.15 4.02
C ALA A 38 7.05 -6.69 2.59
N ILE A 39 7.26 -8.00 2.44
CA ILE A 39 7.21 -8.67 1.13
C ILE A 39 5.81 -8.57 0.54
N ALA A 40 4.76 -8.78 1.35
CA ALA A 40 3.38 -8.63 0.89
C ALA A 40 3.07 -7.21 0.39
N VAL A 41 3.57 -6.17 1.08
CA VAL A 41 3.47 -4.78 0.60
C VAL A 41 4.18 -4.60 -0.74
N ALA A 42 5.42 -5.07 -0.88
CA ALA A 42 6.15 -4.95 -2.14
C ALA A 42 5.43 -5.64 -3.31
N VAL A 43 4.95 -6.87 -3.10
CA VAL A 43 4.21 -7.63 -4.11
C VAL A 43 2.92 -6.90 -4.50
N THR A 44 2.13 -6.44 -3.53
CA THR A 44 0.85 -5.78 -3.83
C THR A 44 1.02 -4.42 -4.49
N VAL A 45 2.08 -3.68 -4.17
CA VAL A 45 2.45 -2.43 -4.87
C VAL A 45 2.85 -2.70 -6.32
N LEU A 46 3.61 -3.76 -6.59
CA LEU A 46 3.94 -4.18 -7.95
C LEU A 46 2.68 -4.61 -8.72
N LEU A 47 1.77 -5.35 -8.10
CA LEU A 47 0.48 -5.71 -8.70
C LEU A 47 -0.35 -4.47 -9.02
N HIS A 48 -0.35 -3.46 -8.14
CA HIS A 48 -1.01 -2.18 -8.40
C HIS A 48 -0.39 -1.46 -9.60
N LEU A 49 0.94 -1.43 -9.72
CA LEU A 49 1.62 -0.87 -10.89
C LEU A 49 1.25 -1.61 -12.18
N VAL A 50 1.32 -2.94 -12.19
CA VAL A 50 0.90 -3.74 -13.35
C VAL A 50 -0.56 -3.43 -13.71
N ALA A 51 -1.44 -3.35 -12.72
CA ALA A 51 -2.84 -3.03 -12.94
C ALA A 51 -3.06 -1.63 -13.54
N ALA A 52 -2.27 -0.65 -13.09
CA ALA A 52 -2.31 0.70 -13.63
C ALA A 52 -1.76 0.78 -15.06
N LEU A 53 -0.69 0.06 -15.36
CA LEU A 53 -0.11 -0.03 -16.70
C LEU A 53 -1.08 -0.69 -17.68
N VAL A 54 -1.76 -1.77 -17.27
CA VAL A 54 -2.82 -2.42 -18.07
C VAL A 54 -4.00 -1.47 -18.31
N ALA A 55 -4.33 -0.60 -17.35
CA ALA A 55 -5.38 0.41 -17.51
C ALA A 55 -5.01 1.54 -18.49
N ARG A 56 -3.72 1.68 -18.85
CA ARG A 56 -3.21 2.64 -19.86
C ARG A 56 -3.60 4.11 -19.61
N ARG A 57 -3.78 4.50 -18.35
CA ARG A 57 -4.17 5.86 -17.96
C ARG A 57 -3.15 6.45 -17.01
N LEU A 58 -2.65 7.64 -17.34
CA LEU A 58 -1.65 8.33 -16.52
C LEU A 58 -2.15 8.57 -15.08
N SER A 59 -3.46 8.84 -14.94
CA SER A 59 -4.12 9.01 -13.64
C SER A 59 -4.12 7.76 -12.75
N ALA A 60 -3.93 6.56 -13.33
CA ALA A 60 -3.74 5.32 -12.57
C ALA A 60 -2.24 5.00 -12.36
N ILE A 61 -1.40 5.34 -13.35
CA ILE A 61 0.04 5.02 -13.34
C ILE A 61 0.78 5.88 -12.31
N LEU A 62 0.52 7.18 -12.26
CA LEU A 62 1.25 8.09 -11.36
C LEU A 62 1.11 7.70 -9.88
N PRO A 63 -0.09 7.41 -9.35
CA PRO A 63 -0.22 6.94 -7.97
C PRO A 63 0.51 5.62 -7.71
N ALA A 64 0.47 4.67 -8.66
CA ALA A 64 1.15 3.39 -8.50
C ALA A 64 2.68 3.52 -8.50
N VAL A 65 3.24 4.39 -9.35
CA VAL A 65 4.67 4.74 -9.34
C VAL A 65 5.05 5.42 -8.02
N GLY A 66 4.23 6.35 -7.53
CA GLY A 66 4.43 7.00 -6.23
C GLY A 66 4.51 5.99 -5.09
N MET A 67 3.58 5.02 -5.06
CA MET A 67 3.60 3.94 -4.07
C MET A 67 4.86 3.05 -4.19
N LEU A 68 5.33 2.78 -5.41
CA LEU A 68 6.58 2.03 -5.61
C LEU A 68 7.78 2.80 -5.05
N VAL A 69 7.90 4.09 -5.36
CA VAL A 69 8.99 4.94 -4.85
C VAL A 69 8.96 4.99 -3.32
N MET A 70 7.79 5.18 -2.70
CA MET A 70 7.66 5.14 -1.24
C MET A 70 8.04 3.77 -0.66
N THR A 71 7.69 2.67 -1.33
CA THR A 71 8.08 1.31 -0.91
C THR A 71 9.59 1.11 -0.95
N LEU A 72 10.26 1.60 -1.99
CA LEU A 72 11.72 1.53 -2.08
C LEU A 72 12.39 2.37 -0.98
N ALA A 73 11.86 3.57 -0.72
CA ALA A 73 12.29 4.39 0.41
C ALA A 73 12.07 3.69 1.75
N GLN A 74 10.93 3.00 1.94
CA GLN A 74 10.66 2.20 3.13
C GLN A 74 11.70 1.11 3.36
N ILE A 75 12.05 0.37 2.31
CA ILE A 75 13.07 -0.69 2.38
C ILE A 75 14.41 -0.08 2.78
N ALA A 76 14.84 1.00 2.12
CA ALA A 76 16.10 1.68 2.43
C ALA A 76 16.14 2.19 3.89
N LEU A 77 15.09 2.87 4.34
CA LEU A 77 14.98 3.38 5.71
C LEU A 77 14.92 2.26 6.75
N GLY A 78 14.25 1.15 6.43
CA GLY A 78 14.14 -0.02 7.30
C GLY A 78 15.48 -0.72 7.51
N VAL A 79 16.24 -0.91 6.42
CA VAL A 79 17.62 -1.44 6.45
C VAL A 79 18.56 -0.49 7.21
N ALA A 80 18.41 0.83 7.01
CA ALA A 80 19.19 1.84 7.72
C ALA A 80 18.75 2.06 9.19
N HIS A 81 17.71 1.36 9.65
CA HIS A 81 17.15 1.47 11.00
C HIS A 81 16.68 2.89 11.38
N LEU A 82 16.32 3.73 10.40
CA LEU A 82 15.85 5.11 10.59
C LEU A 82 14.35 5.16 10.93
N LYS A 83 13.98 4.64 12.10
CA LYS A 83 12.58 4.48 12.54
C LYS A 83 11.78 5.78 12.55
N THR A 84 12.42 6.90 12.88
CA THR A 84 11.81 8.24 12.92
C THR A 84 11.29 8.70 11.56
N LEU A 85 11.81 8.16 10.45
CA LEU A 85 11.33 8.43 9.10
C LEU A 85 10.54 7.26 8.52
N HIS A 86 11.00 6.02 8.78
CA HIS A 86 10.37 4.79 8.33
C HIS A 86 8.91 4.68 8.80
N VAL A 87 8.65 4.92 10.09
CA VAL A 87 7.29 4.75 10.64
C VAL A 87 6.31 5.79 10.07
N PRO A 88 6.58 7.11 10.10
CA PRO A 88 5.66 8.10 9.52
C PRO A 88 5.41 7.88 8.02
N LEU A 89 6.43 7.52 7.25
CA LEU A 89 6.26 7.21 5.82
C LEU A 89 5.32 6.00 5.63
N GLY A 90 5.33 5.02 6.54
CA GLY A 90 4.48 3.83 6.44
C GLY A 90 3.02 4.17 6.70
N VAL A 91 2.78 5.04 7.70
CA VAL A 91 1.46 5.62 7.98
C VAL A 91 0.97 6.45 6.79
N LEU A 92 1.84 7.26 6.19
CA LEU A 92 1.51 8.04 5.00
C LEU A 92 1.10 7.15 3.83
N MET A 93 1.87 6.09 3.54
CA MET A 93 1.54 5.10 2.51
C MET A 93 0.17 4.47 2.74
N PHE A 94 -0.15 4.09 3.98
CA PHE A 94 -1.47 3.56 4.32
C PHE A 94 -2.59 4.59 4.06
N GLY A 95 -2.41 5.83 4.50
CA GLY A 95 -3.37 6.92 4.26
C GLY A 95 -3.57 7.20 2.76
N VAL A 96 -2.50 7.27 1.98
CA VAL A 96 -2.55 7.44 0.52
C VAL A 96 -3.24 6.25 -0.17
N SER A 97 -3.05 5.03 0.33
CA SER A 97 -3.74 3.85 -0.18
C SER A 97 -5.24 3.90 0.11
N LEU A 98 -5.65 4.36 1.31
CA LEU A 98 -7.06 4.59 1.64
C LEU A 98 -7.71 5.66 0.76
N LEU A 99 -7.02 6.78 0.52
CA LEU A 99 -7.51 7.85 -0.35
C LEU A 99 -7.71 7.38 -1.80
N GLN A 100 -6.95 6.39 -2.26
CA GLN A 100 -7.17 5.75 -3.55
C GLN A 100 -8.30 4.72 -3.51
N LEU A 101 -8.45 4.00 -2.39
CA LEU A 101 -9.42 2.93 -2.23
C LEU A 101 -10.87 3.46 -2.23
N VAL A 102 -11.14 4.55 -1.51
CA VAL A 102 -12.48 5.14 -1.40
C VAL A 102 -13.11 5.45 -2.77
N PRO A 103 -12.48 6.28 -3.64
CA PRO A 103 -13.04 6.59 -4.96
C PRO A 103 -13.12 5.35 -5.87
N ALA A 104 -12.16 4.44 -5.76
CA ALA A 104 -12.13 3.22 -6.56
C ALA A 104 -13.39 2.35 -6.39
N TRP A 105 -14.06 2.44 -5.23
CA TRP A 105 -15.31 1.73 -4.97
C TRP A 105 -16.57 2.61 -5.03
N SER A 106 -16.48 3.93 -4.84
CA SER A 106 -17.64 4.85 -4.90
C SER A 106 -18.18 5.08 -6.31
N ASP A 107 -17.31 5.14 -7.33
CA ASP A 107 -17.71 5.36 -8.74
C ASP A 107 -18.71 4.33 -9.26
N ARG A 108 -18.81 3.18 -8.59
CA ARG A 108 -19.78 2.13 -8.92
C ARG A 108 -21.16 2.31 -8.30
N ARG A 109 -21.25 2.93 -7.12
CA ARG A 109 -22.54 3.19 -6.48
C ARG A 109 -23.30 4.26 -7.26
N ALA A 110 -22.60 5.29 -7.73
CA ALA A 110 -23.18 6.34 -8.57
C ALA A 110 -23.71 5.81 -9.90
N ALA A 111 -23.00 4.85 -10.53
CA ALA A 111 -23.44 4.23 -11.78
C ALA A 111 -24.56 3.19 -11.63
N ALA A 112 -24.90 2.78 -10.40
CA ALA A 112 -25.88 1.72 -10.11
C ALA A 112 -27.26 2.26 -9.66
N VAL A 113 -27.44 3.58 -9.55
CA VAL A 113 -28.75 4.20 -9.26
C VAL A 113 -29.38 4.63 -10.59
N PRO A 114 -30.44 3.94 -11.08
CA PRO A 114 -31.22 4.45 -12.20
C PRO A 114 -32.01 5.71 -11.79
N ALA A 115 -32.08 6.67 -12.72
CA ALA A 115 -32.81 7.94 -12.56
C ALA A 115 -34.34 7.74 -12.57
#